data_AF-A0A2M7J487-F1
#
_entry.id   AF-A0A2M7J487-F1
#
_cell.length_a   1.000
_cell.length_b   1.000
_cell.length_c   1.000
_cell.angle_alpha   90.00
_cell.angle_beta   90.00
_cell.angle_gamma   90.00
#
_symmetry.space_group_name_H-M   'P 1'
#
loop_
_entity.id
_entity.type
_entity.pdbx_description
1 polymer ?
#
loop_
_entity_poly.entity_id
_entity_poly.type
_entity_poly.pdbx_seq_one_letter_code
_entity_poly.pdbx_strand_id
1 'polypeptide(L)' 'MIKRIAVEQLRLGMFIHELGCAWMDHPFWRKTFLLDEPKDLQIILSAQIKWI' A
#
# COMPACT_ATOMS: atom_id res chain seq x y z
N MET A 1 4.70 -4.14 16.03
CA MET A 1 3.30 -4.61 15.88
C MET A 1 2.79 -4.15 14.53
N ILE A 2 2.21 -5.04 13.74
CA ILE A 2 1.60 -4.71 12.44
C ILE A 2 0.11 -4.51 12.68
N LYS A 3 -0.45 -3.44 12.15
CA LYS A 3 -1.87 -3.11 12.30
C LYS A 3 -2.49 -2.98 10.92
N ARG A 4 -3.61 -3.67 10.71
CA ARG A 4 -4.44 -3.49 9.51
C ARG A 4 -5.25 -2.21 9.64
N ILE A 5 -5.22 -1.38 8.61
CA ILE A 5 -5.98 -0.14 8.50
C ILE A 5 -6.83 -0.16 7.22
N ALA A 6 -7.88 0.65 7.20
CA ALA A 6 -8.64 0.87 5.98
C ALA A 6 -7.74 1.58 4.95
N VAL A 7 -7.87 1.24 3.68
CA VAL A 7 -7.13 1.89 2.59
C VAL A 7 -7.40 3.41 2.53
N GLU A 8 -8.57 3.84 2.98
CA GLU A 8 -8.96 5.25 3.10
C GLU A 8 -8.17 6.01 4.18
N GLN A 9 -7.57 5.29 5.14
CA GLN A 9 -6.76 5.87 6.22
C GLN A 9 -5.27 5.98 5.85
N LEU A 10 -4.88 5.45 4.68
CA LEU A 10 -3.51 5.47 4.21
C LEU A 10 -3.05 6.91 3.95
N ARG A 11 -1.83 7.24 4.36
CA ARG A 11 -1.23 8.57 4.14
C ARG A 11 0.24 8.42 3.74
N LEU A 12 0.73 9.41 3.00
CA LEU A 12 2.17 9.51 2.71
C LEU A 12 2.97 9.57 4.02
N GLY A 13 4.11 8.90 4.03
CA GLY A 13 4.98 8.70 5.21
C GLY A 13 4.65 7.45 6.03
N MET A 14 3.59 6.69 5.70
CA MET A 14 3.29 5.43 6.38
C MET A 14 4.15 4.28 5.85
N PHE A 15 4.57 3.38 6.75
CA PHE A 15 5.28 2.16 6.38
C PHE A 15 4.28 1.04 6.10
N ILE A 16 4.19 0.60 4.85
CA ILE A 16 3.32 -0.49 4.43
C ILE A 16 4.07 -1.80 4.64
N HIS A 17 3.48 -2.74 5.36
CA HIS A 17 4.12 -4.03 5.65
C HIS A 17 3.88 -5.09 4.58
N GLU A 18 2.65 -5.18 4.09
CA GLU A 18 2.23 -6.09 3.03
C GLU A 18 0.96 -5.51 2.42
N LEU A 19 0.85 -5.54 1.10
CA LEU A 19 -0.41 -5.27 0.41
C LEU A 19 -1.08 -6.63 0.20
N GLY A 20 -2.26 -6.83 0.79
CA GLY A 20 -2.99 -8.10 0.72
C GLY A 20 -3.51 -8.49 -0.69
N CYS A 21 -2.98 -7.87 -1.75
CA CYS A 21 -3.27 -8.19 -3.13
C CYS A 21 -2.00 -8.61 -3.86
N ALA A 22 -2.16 -9.51 -4.83
CA ALA A 22 -1.14 -9.78 -5.82
C ALA A 22 -0.95 -8.51 -6.66
N TRP A 23 -0.06 -7.62 -6.23
CA TRP A 23 0.49 -6.57 -7.07
C TRP A 23 1.38 -7.23 -8.12
N MET A 24 0.71 -7.85 -9.10
CA MET A 24 1.31 -8.69 -10.12
C MET A 24 1.98 -7.89 -11.25
N ASP A 25 1.88 -6.56 -11.27
CA ASP A 25 2.31 -5.75 -12.41
C ASP A 25 3.18 -4.52 -12.08
N HIS A 26 3.73 -4.42 -10.86
CA HIS A 26 4.70 -3.38 -10.55
C HIS A 26 6.07 -3.97 -10.19
N PRO A 27 7.19 -3.40 -10.68
CA PRO A 27 8.55 -3.86 -10.40
C PRO A 27 9.03 -3.60 -8.95
N PHE A 28 8.11 -3.47 -8.00
CA PHE A 28 8.43 -3.29 -6.59
C PHE A 28 8.65 -4.66 -5.92
N TRP A 29 9.90 -5.11 -5.93
CA TRP A 29 10.38 -6.34 -5.28
C TRP A 29 10.27 -6.31 -3.74
N ARG A 30 9.57 -5.35 -3.13
CA ARG A 30 9.58 -5.13 -1.68
C ARG A 30 8.18 -5.37 -1.10
N LYS A 31 8.08 -6.42 -0.27
CA LYS A 31 6.87 -6.70 0.54
C LYS A 31 6.52 -5.53 1.45
N THR A 32 7.54 -4.85 1.96
CA THR A 32 7.43 -3.73 2.90
C THR A 32 8.14 -2.50 2.34
N PHE A 33 7.48 -1.35 2.32
CA PHE A 33 8.05 -0.10 1.82
C PHE A 33 7.44 1.13 2.51
N LEU A 34 8.17 2.25 2.47
CA LEU A 34 7.65 3.55 2.88
C LEU A 34 6.79 4.10 1.74
N LEU A 35 5.55 4.49 2.04
CA LEU A 35 4.71 5.18 1.08
C LEU A 35 5.10 6.65 1.02
N ASP A 36 6.10 7.01 0.23
CA ASP A 36 6.57 8.39 0.04
C ASP A 36 6.12 8.98 -1.31
N GLU A 37 5.77 8.14 -2.27
CA GLU A 37 5.27 8.58 -3.58
C GLU A 37 3.74 8.74 -3.63
N PRO A 38 3.23 9.91 -4.04
CA PRO A 38 1.79 10.13 -4.22
C PRO A 38 1.19 9.27 -5.33
N LYS A 39 2.00 8.84 -6.31
CA LYS A 39 1.57 7.93 -7.38
C LYS A 39 1.20 6.55 -6.82
N ASP A 40 2.03 6.02 -5.93
CA ASP A 40 1.78 4.73 -5.28
C ASP A 40 0.50 4.80 -4.44
N LEU A 41 0.28 5.90 -3.71
CA LEU A 41 -0.95 6.10 -2.96
C LEU A 41 -2.18 6.06 -3.88
N GLN A 42 -2.12 6.74 -5.05
CA GLN A 42 -3.22 6.70 -6.03
C GLN A 42 -3.44 5.31 -6.62
N ILE A 43 -2.38 4.55 -6.89
CA ILE A 43 -2.47 3.17 -7.37
C ILE A 43 -3.14 2.29 -6.32
N ILE A 44 -2.76 2.43 -5.06
CA ILE A 44 -3.36 1.68 -3.94
C ILE A 44 -4.83 2.04 -3.76
N LEU A 45 -5.19 3.32 -3.83
CA LEU A 45 -6.58 3.79 -3.73
C LEU A 45 -7.44 3.34 -4.91
N SER A 46 -6.84 3.24 -6.11
CA SER A 46 -7.53 2.80 -7.33
C SER A 46 -7.64 1.28 -7.41
N ALA A 47 -6.73 0.56 -6.77
CA ALA A 47 -6.88 -0.87 -6.57
C ALA A 47 -8.10 -1.10 -5.67
N GLN A 48 -8.96 -2.07 -6.00
CA GLN A 48 -10.17 -2.37 -5.23
C GLN A 48 -9.87 -3.07 -3.88
N ILE A 49 -8.87 -2.57 -3.15
CA ILE A 49 -8.38 -3.06 -1.87
C ILE A 49 -9.17 -2.34 -0.78
N LYS A 50 -9.68 -3.09 0.19
CA LYS A 50 -10.42 -2.50 1.33
C LYS A 50 -9.52 -2.27 2.55
N TRP A 51 -8.49 -3.11 2.73
CA TRP A 51 -7.65 -3.13 3.93
C TRP A 51 -6.19 -3.42 3.58
N ILE A 52 -5.27 -2.77 4.30
CA ILE A 52 -3.81 -2.96 4.25
C ILE A 52 -3.30 -3.22 5.66
#